data_AF-A0AAV7YFM2-F1
#
_entry.id   AF-A0AAV7YFM2-F1
#
_cell.length_a   1.000
_cell.length_b   1.000
_cell.length_c   1.000
_cell.angle_alpha   90.00
_cell.angle_beta   90.00
_cell.angle_gamma   90.00
#
_symmetry.space_group_name_H-M   'P 1'
#
loop_
_entity.id
_entity.type
_entity.pdbx_description
1 polymer ?
#
loop_
_entity_poly.entity_id
_entity_poly.type
_entity_poly.pdbx_seq_one_letter_code
_entity_poly.pdbx_strand_id
1 'polypeptide(L)'
;MAEFENVTTINELPLTINISMTSTGQRFKMNISSFNTVEDLKQKLVRMRELPRNSHIRLIHQGQLLENNQKICDTGIQNEGSLHCVLSQFGNNQNNEYDEEERIDIEAIPVGFDRLLMYGFTQLEVEQFRSQFRSSYMRTVEPYPTTETERKEIEDEWVDGLIDIEYMNNDIGVEQQRAIIRRTINEQHQQFSLATSQNGTDNDLFFGAVLGFLLGIVVLFFLWADLPKKRKLGIILGIVFNICIALLYTIFRTK
;
A
#
# COMPACT_ATOMS: atom_id res chain seq x y z
N MET A 1 68.16 22.04 -7.95
CA MET A 1 67.90 20.60 -7.72
C MET A 1 66.50 20.55 -7.15
N ALA A 2 65.59 19.95 -7.91
CA ALA A 2 64.16 20.26 -7.90
C ALA A 2 63.45 19.96 -6.58
N GLU A 3 62.56 20.88 -6.21
CA GLU A 3 61.41 20.67 -5.33
C GLU A 3 60.65 19.41 -5.75
N PHE A 4 60.64 18.41 -4.87
CA PHE A 4 59.66 17.31 -4.87
C PHE A 4 59.17 17.12 -3.43
N GLU A 5 58.64 18.20 -2.84
CA GLU A 5 57.62 18.10 -1.81
C GLU A 5 56.34 18.69 -2.41
N ASN A 6 55.20 18.01 -2.21
CA ASN A 6 53.85 18.35 -2.67
C ASN A 6 53.35 17.70 -3.98
N VAL A 7 53.17 16.37 -3.96
CA VAL A 7 52.22 15.72 -4.90
C VAL A 7 51.17 14.84 -4.17
N THR A 8 51.25 14.68 -2.85
CA THR A 8 50.34 13.78 -2.10
C THR A 8 49.11 14.46 -1.47
N THR A 9 48.87 15.75 -1.69
CA THR A 9 47.83 16.50 -0.93
C THR A 9 46.76 17.17 -1.80
N ILE A 10 46.34 16.52 -2.88
CA ILE A 10 45.20 16.99 -3.71
C ILE A 10 44.10 15.94 -3.94
N ASN A 11 44.30 14.68 -3.52
CA ASN A 11 43.45 13.56 -3.94
C ASN A 11 42.54 12.96 -2.85
N GLU A 12 42.45 13.60 -1.69
CA GLU A 12 41.61 13.13 -0.58
C GLU A 12 40.79 14.27 0.02
N LEU A 13 40.09 15.05 -0.81
CA LEU A 13 39.13 16.04 -0.28
C LEU A 13 38.08 15.27 0.55
N PRO A 14 38.06 15.44 1.88
CA PRO A 14 37.09 14.74 2.71
C PRO A 14 35.73 15.37 2.44
N LEU A 15 34.83 14.61 1.82
CA LEU A 15 33.45 15.01 1.62
C LEU A 15 32.66 14.64 2.87
N THR A 16 32.02 15.64 3.47
CA THR A 16 31.04 15.40 4.53
C THR A 16 29.69 15.19 3.87
N ILE A 17 29.13 13.99 3.93
CA ILE A 17 27.82 13.69 3.33
C ILE A 17 26.79 13.56 4.44
N ASN A 18 25.62 14.16 4.23
CA ASN A 18 24.46 14.02 5.09
C ASN A 18 23.70 12.76 4.68
N ILE A 19 23.73 11.73 5.51
CA ILE A 19 23.00 10.48 5.28
C ILE A 19 21.72 10.52 6.12
N SER A 20 20.59 10.39 5.44
CA SER A 20 19.27 10.25 6.04
C SER A 20 18.82 8.81 5.90
N MET A 21 18.64 8.14 7.04
CA MET A 21 18.31 6.73 7.06
C MET A 21 16.80 6.57 7.19
N THR A 22 16.14 6.05 6.15
CA THR A 22 14.68 5.96 6.10
C THR A 22 14.16 4.92 7.10
N SER A 23 14.88 3.82 7.29
CA SER A 23 14.47 2.73 8.19
C SER A 23 14.50 3.10 9.68
N THR A 24 15.32 4.08 10.07
CA THR A 24 15.45 4.52 11.48
C THR A 24 15.03 5.97 11.71
N GLY A 25 14.76 6.73 10.64
CA GLY A 25 14.51 8.17 10.67
C GLY A 25 15.71 9.01 11.11
N GLN A 26 16.87 8.40 11.35
CA GLN A 26 18.04 9.10 11.87
C GLN A 26 18.84 9.75 10.75
N ARG A 27 19.18 11.03 10.94
CA ARG A 27 20.11 11.76 10.07
C ARG A 27 21.47 11.87 10.73
N PHE A 28 22.52 11.68 9.95
CA PHE A 28 23.88 11.82 10.44
C PHE A 28 24.86 12.23 9.35
N LYS A 29 25.98 12.81 9.78
CA LYS A 29 27.07 13.21 8.89
C LYS A 29 28.12 12.10 8.83
N MET A 30 28.59 11.79 7.64
CA MET A 30 29.69 10.85 7.42
C MET A 30 30.75 11.51 6.55
N ASN A 31 32.02 11.34 6.95
CA ASN A 31 33.15 11.78 6.13
C ASN A 31 33.59 10.64 5.23
N ILE A 32 33.66 10.87 3.92
CA ILE A 32 34.13 9.90 2.92
C ILE A 32 34.99 10.61 1.86
N SER A 33 35.90 9.88 1.22
CA SER A 33 36.70 10.43 0.12
C SER A 33 35.89 10.43 -1.18
N SER A 34 36.09 11.43 -2.03
CA SER A 34 35.47 11.54 -3.36
C SER A 34 35.82 10.36 -4.28
N PHE A 35 36.95 9.70 -4.04
CA PHE A 35 37.41 8.56 -4.83
C PHE A 35 36.81 7.22 -4.38
N ASN A 36 36.19 7.17 -3.19
CA ASN A 36 35.56 5.94 -2.73
C ASN A 36 34.39 5.54 -3.63
N THR A 37 34.09 4.25 -3.64
CA THR A 37 32.91 3.72 -4.32
C THR A 37 31.68 3.80 -3.43
N VAL A 38 30.51 3.67 -4.03
CA VAL A 38 29.24 3.52 -3.30
C VAL A 38 29.27 2.25 -2.43
N GLU A 39 29.96 1.19 -2.86
CA GLU A 39 30.18 -0.01 -2.05
C GLU A 39 30.99 0.27 -0.77
N ASP A 40 32.08 1.04 -0.87
CA ASP A 40 32.87 1.46 0.29
C ASP A 40 32.03 2.27 1.29
N LEU A 41 31.15 3.13 0.77
CA LEU A 41 30.21 3.93 1.56
C LEU A 41 29.22 3.03 2.31
N LYS A 42 28.64 2.02 1.64
CA LYS A 42 27.75 1.03 2.26
C LYS A 42 28.46 0.26 3.36
N GLN A 43 29.66 -0.24 3.11
CA GLN A 43 30.45 -0.97 4.10
C GLN A 43 30.80 -0.10 5.31
N LYS A 44 31.18 1.16 5.09
CA LYS A 44 31.46 2.11 6.17
C LYS A 44 30.21 2.40 7.00
N LEU A 45 29.05 2.47 6.36
CA LEU A 45 27.76 2.64 7.01
C LEU A 45 27.38 1.42 7.87
N VAL A 46 27.56 0.20 7.36
CA VAL A 46 27.37 -1.04 8.14
C VAL A 46 28.27 -1.08 9.37
N ARG A 47 29.56 -0.73 9.22
CA ARG A 47 30.54 -0.74 10.32
C ARG A 47 30.26 0.32 11.37
N MET A 48 29.90 1.54 10.95
CA MET A 48 29.70 2.67 11.87
C MET A 48 28.36 2.58 12.63
N ARG A 49 27.35 1.95 12.03
CA ARG A 49 26.00 1.85 12.59
C ARG A 49 25.63 0.46 13.09
N GLU A 50 26.57 -0.47 13.10
CA GLU A 50 26.36 -1.86 13.54
C GLU A 50 25.14 -2.52 12.88
N LEU A 51 24.94 -2.26 11.58
CA LEU A 51 23.76 -2.74 10.88
C LEU A 51 23.90 -4.24 10.60
N PRO A 52 22.78 -5.00 10.58
CA PRO A 52 22.83 -6.43 10.28
C PRO A 52 23.46 -6.64 8.90
N ARG A 53 24.49 -7.50 8.80
CA ARG A 53 25.17 -7.80 7.52
C ARG A 53 24.22 -8.36 6.45
N ASN A 54 23.06 -8.87 6.87
CA ASN A 54 22.00 -9.39 6.02
C ASN A 54 21.00 -8.29 5.57
N SER A 55 21.36 -7.01 5.69
CA SER A 55 20.50 -5.89 5.26
C SER A 55 20.95 -5.40 3.89
N HIS A 56 20.01 -5.31 2.95
CA HIS A 56 20.28 -4.68 1.65
C HIS A 56 20.22 -3.16 1.83
N ILE A 57 21.33 -2.47 1.56
CA ILE A 57 21.44 -1.01 1.64
C ILE A 57 21.25 -0.42 0.24
N ARG A 58 20.21 0.40 0.09
CA ARG A 58 20.00 1.21 -1.12
C ARG A 58 20.32 2.67 -0.80
N LEU A 59 21.20 3.27 -1.61
CA LEU A 59 21.59 4.67 -1.47
C LEU A 59 20.99 5.45 -2.65
N ILE A 60 20.23 6.49 -2.36
CA ILE A 60 19.50 7.29 -3.37
C ILE A 60 19.98 8.74 -3.27
N HIS A 61 20.37 9.31 -4.41
CA HIS A 61 20.78 10.70 -4.57
C HIS A 61 19.96 11.34 -5.70
N GLN A 62 19.30 12.48 -5.44
CA GLN A 62 18.50 13.20 -6.45
C GLN A 62 17.49 12.31 -7.21
N GLY A 63 16.91 11.31 -6.53
CA GLY A 63 15.97 10.36 -7.14
C GLY A 63 16.62 9.23 -7.95
N GLN A 64 17.95 9.20 -8.06
CA GLN A 64 18.70 8.11 -8.70
C GLN A 64 19.24 7.14 -7.66
N LEU A 65 19.00 5.84 -7.85
CA LEU A 65 19.63 4.79 -7.08
C LEU A 65 21.11 4.69 -7.47
N LEU A 66 21.99 4.74 -6.47
CA LEU A 66 23.42 4.65 -6.68
C LEU A 66 23.85 3.18 -6.79
N GLU A 67 24.59 2.87 -7.85
CA GLU A 67 25.14 1.54 -8.08
C GLU A 67 26.46 1.35 -7.32
N ASN A 68 26.72 0.12 -6.86
CA ASN A 68 27.91 -0.22 -6.05
C ASN A 68 29.24 0.16 -6.71
N ASN A 69 29.29 0.06 -8.04
CA ASN A 69 30.50 0.29 -8.83
C ASN A 69 30.74 1.77 -9.18
N GLN A 70 29.80 2.66 -8.84
CA GLN A 70 29.92 4.09 -9.11
C GLN A 70 30.82 4.75 -8.05
N LYS A 71 31.70 5.66 -8.47
CA LYS A 71 32.50 6.48 -7.54
C LYS A 71 31.69 7.66 -7.04
N ILE A 72 31.94 8.10 -5.81
CA ILE A 72 31.24 9.25 -5.21
C ILE A 72 31.40 10.51 -6.06
N CYS A 73 32.57 10.75 -6.67
CA CYS A 73 32.77 11.87 -7.60
C CYS A 73 31.84 11.84 -8.83
N ASP A 74 31.48 10.65 -9.30
CA ASP A 74 30.68 10.46 -10.52
C ASP A 74 29.16 10.53 -10.25
N THR A 75 28.77 10.43 -8.97
CA THR A 75 27.36 10.53 -8.53
C THR A 75 26.84 11.97 -8.43
N GLY A 76 27.73 12.96 -8.59
CA GLY A 76 27.40 14.38 -8.44
C GLY A 76 27.20 14.83 -6.99
N ILE A 77 27.55 14.01 -6.00
CA ILE A 77 27.43 14.35 -4.58
C ILE A 77 28.53 15.37 -4.23
N GLN A 78 28.10 16.55 -3.78
CA GLN A 78 29.00 17.61 -3.33
C GLN A 78 29.24 17.54 -1.81
N ASN A 79 30.13 18.39 -1.30
CA ASN A 79 30.31 18.53 0.14
C ASN A 79 29.00 19.01 0.78
N GLU A 80 28.61 18.37 1.87
CA GLU A 80 27.30 18.50 2.53
C GLU A 80 26.09 18.01 1.72
N GLY A 81 26.32 17.24 0.64
CA GLY A 81 25.25 16.61 -0.14
C GLY A 81 24.38 15.66 0.70
N SER A 82 23.12 15.51 0.31
CA SER A 82 22.13 14.67 1.01
C SER A 82 21.94 13.33 0.32
N LEU A 83 22.13 12.24 1.05
CA LEU A 83 21.82 10.87 0.62
C LEU A 83 20.67 10.29 1.42
N HIS A 84 19.80 9.56 0.73
CA HIS A 84 18.77 8.74 1.35
C HIS A 84 19.25 7.29 1.39
N CYS A 85 19.30 6.72 2.59
CA CYS A 85 19.68 5.35 2.84
C CYS A 85 18.44 4.55 3.25
N VAL A 86 18.03 3.61 2.40
CA VAL A 86 16.95 2.69 2.68
C VAL A 86 17.55 1.34 3.05
N LEU A 87 17.12 0.77 4.18
CA LEU A 87 17.45 -0.59 4.55
C LEU A 87 16.27 -1.51 4.28
N SER A 88 16.53 -2.61 3.59
CA SER A 88 15.64 -3.76 3.53
C SER A 88 16.25 -4.87 4.38
N GLN A 89 15.57 -5.31 5.44
CA GLN A 89 15.99 -6.47 6.22
C GLN A 89 15.37 -7.72 5.59
N PHE A 90 16.19 -8.66 5.12
CA PHE A 90 15.69 -9.99 4.77
C PHE A 90 15.46 -10.77 6.07
N GLY A 91 14.21 -11.14 6.32
CA GLY A 91 13.84 -12.03 7.41
C GLY A 91 14.52 -13.39 7.23
N ASN A 92 15.19 -13.88 8.28
CA ASN A 92 15.79 -15.20 8.32
C ASN A 92 14.71 -16.28 8.12
N ASN A 93 14.53 -16.77 6.90
CA ASN A 93 14.15 -18.15 6.67
C ASN A 93 15.45 -18.95 6.49
N GLN A 94 15.99 -19.43 7.61
CA GLN A 94 16.90 -20.57 7.53
C GLN A 94 16.07 -21.77 7.09
N ASN A 95 16.27 -22.21 5.85
CA ASN A 95 16.31 -23.62 5.46
C ASN A 95 16.91 -23.75 4.04
N ASN A 96 18.03 -24.46 3.99
CA ASN A 96 18.60 -25.23 2.88
C ASN A 96 19.45 -24.46 1.82
N GLU A 97 20.73 -24.30 2.17
CA GLU A 97 21.88 -25.03 1.61
C GLU A 97 21.83 -25.53 0.13
N TYR A 98 22.82 -25.04 -0.63
CA TYR A 98 23.33 -25.35 -1.99
C TYR A 98 22.42 -25.12 -3.21
N ASP A 99 22.70 -24.04 -3.95
CA ASP A 99 23.28 -24.11 -5.30
C ASP A 99 23.78 -22.71 -5.73
N GLU A 100 25.12 -22.58 -5.87
CA GLU A 100 25.77 -21.45 -6.52
C GLU A 100 25.55 -21.55 -8.03
N GLU A 101 24.59 -20.80 -8.58
CA GLU A 101 24.61 -20.43 -9.99
C GLU A 101 23.85 -19.11 -10.17
N GLU A 102 24.63 -18.04 -10.30
CA GLU A 102 24.38 -16.78 -11.00
C GLU A 102 22.95 -16.59 -11.56
N ARG A 103 21.98 -16.36 -10.68
CA ARG A 103 20.73 -15.70 -11.04
C ARG A 103 20.81 -14.27 -10.56
N ILE A 104 20.78 -13.36 -11.51
CA ILE A 104 20.38 -11.98 -11.29
C ILE A 104 18.94 -12.06 -10.77
N ASP A 105 18.80 -12.12 -9.45
CA ASP A 105 17.52 -11.99 -8.79
C ASP A 105 17.08 -10.55 -9.03
N ILE A 106 16.19 -10.38 -10.00
CA ILE A 106 15.33 -9.20 -10.06
C ILE A 106 14.62 -9.18 -8.71
N GLU A 107 15.15 -8.36 -7.81
CA GLU A 107 14.61 -8.01 -6.51
C GLU A 107 13.10 -7.90 -6.66
N ALA A 108 12.35 -8.90 -6.18
CA ALA A 108 10.91 -8.93 -6.35
C ALA A 108 10.37 -7.68 -5.66
N ILE A 109 10.04 -6.66 -6.45
CA ILE A 109 9.45 -5.41 -5.98
C ILE A 109 8.25 -5.84 -5.15
N PRO A 110 8.15 -5.46 -3.86
CA PRO A 110 7.01 -5.82 -3.04
C PRO A 110 5.73 -5.44 -3.79
N VAL A 111 4.81 -6.40 -3.96
CA VAL A 111 3.61 -6.21 -4.77
C VAL A 111 2.41 -5.97 -3.85
N GLY A 112 1.58 -5.02 -4.22
CA GLY A 112 0.35 -4.63 -3.55
C GLY A 112 0.61 -4.19 -2.12
N PHE A 113 -0.17 -4.75 -1.20
CA PHE A 113 -0.12 -4.42 0.22
C PHE A 113 1.23 -4.67 0.88
N ASP A 114 2.07 -5.57 0.35
CA ASP A 114 3.40 -5.84 0.92
C ASP A 114 4.34 -4.64 0.76
N ARG A 115 4.01 -3.69 -0.12
CA ARG A 115 4.69 -2.39 -0.21
C ARG A 115 4.59 -1.61 1.09
N LEU A 116 3.50 -1.73 1.84
CA LEU A 116 3.31 -1.01 3.10
C LEU A 116 4.37 -1.37 4.16
N LEU A 117 5.02 -2.53 4.03
CA LEU A 117 6.13 -2.92 4.90
C LEU A 117 7.31 -1.94 4.79
N MET A 118 7.53 -1.31 3.63
CA MET A 118 8.59 -0.31 3.45
C MET A 118 8.35 0.97 4.27
N TYR A 119 7.09 1.23 4.64
CA TYR A 119 6.66 2.36 5.45
C TYR A 119 6.61 2.05 6.95
N GLY A 120 7.17 0.90 7.38
CA GLY A 120 7.22 0.50 8.78
C GLY A 120 5.90 -0.04 9.31
N PHE A 121 5.00 -0.51 8.44
CA PHE A 121 3.87 -1.33 8.87
C PHE A 121 4.33 -2.75 9.19
N THR A 122 3.71 -3.35 10.20
CA THR A 122 3.96 -4.75 10.52
C THR A 122 3.19 -5.66 9.55
N GLN A 123 3.68 -6.90 9.35
CA GLN A 123 2.98 -7.88 8.50
C GLN A 123 1.52 -8.10 8.95
N LEU A 124 1.28 -8.12 10.26
CA LEU A 124 -0.06 -8.24 10.82
C LEU A 124 -0.97 -7.07 10.42
N GLU A 125 -0.46 -5.84 10.45
CA GLU A 125 -1.22 -4.66 10.04
C GLU A 125 -1.51 -4.67 8.53
N VAL A 126 -0.53 -5.07 7.73
CA VAL A 126 -0.69 -5.23 6.28
C VAL A 126 -1.76 -6.26 5.96
N GLU A 127 -1.76 -7.40 6.64
CA GLU A 127 -2.80 -8.43 6.50
C GLU A 127 -4.18 -7.90 6.90
N GLN A 128 -4.26 -7.10 7.96
CA GLN A 128 -5.51 -6.44 8.36
C GLN A 128 -6.02 -5.50 7.27
N PHE A 129 -5.17 -4.63 6.71
CA PHE A 129 -5.57 -3.72 5.63
C PHE A 129 -5.99 -4.49 4.38
N ARG A 130 -5.24 -5.53 4.00
CA ARG A 130 -5.59 -6.42 2.89
C ARG A 130 -6.95 -7.08 3.12
N SER A 131 -7.24 -7.52 4.34
CA SER A 131 -8.55 -8.10 4.69
C SER A 131 -9.69 -7.08 4.56
N GLN A 132 -9.47 -5.84 5.02
CA GLN A 132 -10.46 -4.76 4.89
C GLN A 132 -10.73 -4.46 3.43
N PHE A 133 -9.68 -4.27 2.62
CA PHE A 133 -9.76 -4.05 1.17
C PHE A 133 -10.55 -5.15 0.45
N ARG A 134 -10.25 -6.43 0.75
CA ARG A 134 -10.98 -7.57 0.17
C ARG A 134 -12.45 -7.59 0.55
N SER A 135 -12.76 -7.22 1.80
CA SER A 135 -14.13 -7.27 2.30
C SER A 135 -15.01 -6.15 1.75
N SER A 136 -14.44 -4.96 1.55
CA SER A 136 -15.12 -3.78 1.04
C SER A 136 -14.88 -3.59 -0.45
N TYR A 137 -13.73 -3.04 -0.82
CA TYR A 137 -13.42 -2.54 -2.17
C TYR A 137 -13.50 -3.62 -3.26
N MET A 138 -12.95 -4.80 -2.99
CA MET A 138 -12.91 -5.89 -3.98
C MET A 138 -14.30 -6.34 -4.44
N ARG A 139 -15.33 -6.14 -3.61
CA ARG A 139 -16.70 -6.54 -3.93
C ARG A 139 -17.40 -5.58 -4.90
N THR A 140 -16.89 -4.36 -5.08
CA THR A 140 -17.44 -3.40 -6.06
C THR A 140 -16.75 -3.41 -7.41
N VAL A 141 -15.62 -4.10 -7.54
CA VAL A 141 -14.93 -4.19 -8.83
C VAL A 141 -15.73 -5.11 -9.75
N GLU A 142 -16.23 -4.55 -10.85
CA GLU A 142 -16.91 -5.28 -11.91
C GLU A 142 -16.11 -5.18 -13.22
N PRO A 143 -15.78 -6.30 -13.88
CA PRO A 143 -16.06 -7.69 -13.50
C PRO A 143 -15.23 -8.15 -12.29
N TYR A 144 -15.77 -9.08 -11.49
CA TYR A 144 -15.04 -9.61 -10.34
C TYR A 144 -13.77 -10.37 -10.81
N PRO A 145 -12.58 -10.05 -10.26
CA PRO A 145 -11.33 -10.62 -10.72
C PRO A 145 -11.25 -12.11 -10.39
N THR A 146 -10.96 -12.91 -11.41
CA THR A 146 -10.92 -14.38 -11.29
C THR A 146 -9.50 -14.90 -11.15
N THR A 147 -8.53 -14.23 -11.79
CA THR A 147 -7.13 -14.60 -11.77
C THR A 147 -6.38 -13.93 -10.63
N GLU A 148 -5.31 -14.56 -10.15
CA GLU A 148 -4.49 -13.98 -9.08
C GLU A 148 -3.71 -12.75 -9.53
N THR A 149 -3.35 -12.66 -10.82
CA THR A 149 -2.68 -11.51 -11.39
C THR A 149 -3.58 -10.27 -11.38
N GLU A 150 -4.83 -10.39 -11.83
CA GLU A 150 -5.80 -9.29 -11.77
C GLU A 150 -6.03 -8.82 -10.32
N ARG A 151 -6.11 -9.76 -9.36
CA ARG A 151 -6.27 -9.39 -7.95
C ARG A 151 -5.08 -8.56 -7.45
N LYS A 152 -3.87 -8.95 -7.83
CA LYS A 152 -2.64 -8.23 -7.45
C LYS A 152 -2.54 -6.86 -8.11
N GLU A 153 -2.93 -6.74 -9.38
CA GLU A 153 -2.96 -5.45 -10.08
C GLU A 153 -3.92 -4.46 -9.43
N ILE A 154 -5.10 -4.92 -9.00
CA ILE A 154 -6.06 -4.08 -8.26
C ILE A 154 -5.53 -3.74 -6.86
N GLU A 155 -4.87 -4.68 -6.17
CA GLU A 155 -4.18 -4.40 -4.91
C GLU A 155 -3.07 -3.34 -5.10
N ASP A 156 -2.30 -3.42 -6.19
CA ASP A 156 -1.26 -2.43 -6.56
C ASP A 156 -1.86 -1.04 -6.80
N GLU A 157 -2.86 -0.92 -7.68
CA GLU A 157 -3.49 0.36 -8.03
C GLU A 157 -4.08 1.06 -6.79
N TRP A 158 -4.71 0.28 -5.91
CA TRP A 158 -5.29 0.81 -4.69
C TRP A 158 -4.23 1.29 -3.70
N VAL A 159 -3.11 0.55 -3.57
CA VAL A 159 -1.98 0.95 -2.72
C VAL A 159 -1.26 2.17 -3.30
N ASP A 160 -1.10 2.26 -4.62
CA ASP A 160 -0.50 3.42 -5.28
C ASP A 160 -1.33 4.69 -5.04
N GLY A 161 -2.66 4.58 -5.05
CA GLY A 161 -3.55 5.67 -4.67
C GLY A 161 -3.42 6.15 -3.21
N LEU A 162 -2.98 5.28 -2.29
CA LEU A 162 -2.66 5.67 -0.92
C LEU A 162 -1.30 6.37 -0.82
N ILE A 163 -0.32 5.89 -1.59
CA ILE A 163 1.06 6.38 -1.59
C ILE A 163 1.16 7.74 -2.30
N ASP A 164 0.35 8.01 -3.33
CA ASP A 164 0.29 9.32 -4.00
C ASP A 164 -0.14 10.46 -3.05
N ILE A 165 -0.94 10.15 -2.02
CA ILE A 165 -1.32 11.10 -0.95
C ILE A 165 -0.11 11.44 -0.07
N GLU A 166 0.85 10.52 0.04
CA GLU A 166 2.05 10.64 0.86
C GLU A 166 3.17 11.44 0.16
N TYR A 167 3.32 11.31 -1.15
CA TYR A 167 4.31 12.08 -1.93
C TYR A 167 4.08 13.60 -1.93
N MET A 168 2.88 14.06 -1.52
CA MET A 168 2.57 15.48 -1.32
C MET A 168 3.05 16.03 0.04
N ASN A 169 3.63 15.19 0.90
CA ASN A 169 3.93 15.51 2.31
C ASN A 169 5.34 15.07 2.75
N ASN A 170 6.36 15.30 1.90
CA ASN A 170 7.76 14.88 2.13
C ASN A 170 8.47 15.52 3.35
N ASP A 171 7.84 16.45 4.07
CA ASP A 171 8.37 17.09 5.29
C ASP A 171 7.82 16.48 6.60
N ILE A 172 7.05 15.40 6.49
CA ILE A 172 6.32 14.78 7.59
C ILE A 172 7.09 13.56 8.14
N GLY A 173 7.15 13.40 9.46
CA GLY A 173 7.82 12.25 10.07
C GLY A 173 7.11 10.92 9.78
N VAL A 174 7.87 9.81 9.78
CA VAL A 174 7.37 8.46 9.44
C VAL A 174 6.11 8.05 10.24
N GLU A 175 6.02 8.43 11.52
CA GLU A 175 4.82 8.18 12.33
C GLU A 175 3.58 8.93 11.85
N GLN A 176 3.75 10.16 11.39
CA GLN A 176 2.64 10.96 10.86
C GLN A 176 2.20 10.41 9.49
N GLN A 177 3.13 9.93 8.65
CA GLN A 177 2.81 9.23 7.41
C GLN A 177 1.99 7.95 7.68
N ARG A 178 2.42 7.13 8.64
CA ARG A 178 1.69 5.93 9.08
C ARG A 178 0.30 6.27 9.59
N ALA A 179 0.17 7.36 10.36
CA ALA A 179 -1.12 7.83 10.86
C ALA A 179 -2.07 8.25 9.73
N ILE A 180 -1.54 8.93 8.70
CA ILE A 180 -2.31 9.33 7.51
C ILE A 180 -2.82 8.08 6.78
N ILE A 181 -1.94 7.13 6.48
CA ILE A 181 -2.32 5.88 5.79
C ILE A 181 -3.38 5.12 6.59
N ARG A 182 -3.15 4.90 7.90
CA ARG A 182 -4.14 4.24 8.77
C ARG A 182 -5.50 4.93 8.74
N ARG A 183 -5.48 6.27 8.79
CA ARG A 183 -6.70 7.07 8.79
C ARG A 183 -7.43 6.93 7.45
N THR A 184 -6.72 7.11 6.34
CA THR A 184 -7.31 7.02 4.99
C THR A 184 -7.93 5.65 4.73
N ILE A 185 -7.23 4.56 5.08
CA ILE A 185 -7.74 3.19 4.92
C ILE A 185 -9.03 3.00 5.73
N ASN A 186 -9.03 3.41 7.00
CA ASN A 186 -10.20 3.28 7.87
C ASN A 186 -11.38 4.15 7.40
N GLU A 187 -11.12 5.39 6.96
CA GLU A 187 -12.15 6.30 6.43
C GLU A 187 -12.78 5.73 5.16
N GLN A 188 -11.97 5.22 4.22
CA GLN A 188 -12.47 4.56 3.01
C GLN A 188 -13.30 3.32 3.34
N HIS A 189 -12.82 2.47 4.26
CA HIS A 189 -13.57 1.28 4.68
C HIS A 189 -14.91 1.64 5.33
N GLN A 190 -14.94 2.64 6.22
CA GLN A 190 -16.18 3.12 6.83
C GLN A 190 -17.16 3.65 5.78
N GLN A 191 -16.71 4.52 4.88
CA GLN A 191 -17.54 5.09 3.83
C GLN A 191 -18.16 4.00 2.94
N PHE A 192 -17.38 2.97 2.62
CA PHE A 192 -17.82 1.86 1.80
C PHE A 192 -18.78 0.91 2.55
N SER A 193 -18.51 0.63 3.83
CA SER A 193 -19.39 -0.19 4.67
C SER A 193 -20.77 0.47 4.84
N LEU A 194 -20.81 1.81 4.99
CA LEU A 194 -22.03 2.60 5.05
C LEU A 194 -22.80 2.57 3.72
N ALA A 195 -22.10 2.71 2.59
CA ALA A 195 -22.72 2.62 1.27
C ALA A 195 -23.33 1.23 1.01
N THR A 196 -22.63 0.16 1.40
CA THR A 196 -23.10 -1.22 1.26
C THR A 196 -24.27 -1.51 2.20
N SER A 197 -24.20 -1.03 3.45
CA SER A 197 -25.29 -1.15 4.43
C SER A 197 -26.55 -0.41 4.00
N GLN A 198 -26.43 0.78 3.38
CA GLN A 198 -27.59 1.50 2.86
C GLN A 198 -28.24 0.80 1.67
N ASN A 199 -27.43 0.18 0.81
CA ASN A 199 -27.92 -0.52 -0.37
C ASN A 199 -28.62 -1.83 0.02
N GLY A 200 -28.21 -2.49 1.11
CA GLY A 200 -28.80 -3.75 1.58
C GLY A 200 -28.35 -4.95 0.76
N THR A 201 -28.61 -6.15 1.28
CA THR A 201 -28.25 -7.42 0.65
C THR A 201 -29.38 -7.94 -0.24
N ASP A 202 -29.10 -8.84 -1.17
CA ASP A 202 -30.15 -9.48 -1.99
C ASP A 202 -31.13 -10.31 -1.15
N ASN A 203 -30.67 -10.82 -0.01
CA ASN A 203 -31.56 -11.44 0.99
C ASN A 203 -32.58 -10.43 1.54
N ASP A 204 -32.17 -9.17 1.74
CA ASP A 204 -33.08 -8.12 2.21
C ASP A 204 -34.13 -7.76 1.16
N LEU A 205 -33.76 -7.82 -0.13
CA LEU A 205 -34.69 -7.71 -1.25
C LEU A 205 -35.73 -8.84 -1.21
N PHE A 206 -35.27 -10.09 -1.06
CA PHE A 206 -36.15 -11.26 -1.01
C PHE A 206 -37.11 -11.24 0.19
N PHE A 207 -36.60 -11.02 1.41
CA PHE A 207 -37.43 -10.91 2.60
C PHE A 207 -38.40 -9.71 2.51
N GLY A 208 -37.95 -8.61 1.91
CA GLY A 208 -38.81 -7.47 1.58
C GLY A 208 -39.98 -7.89 0.67
N ALA A 209 -39.70 -8.63 -0.41
CA ALA A 209 -40.72 -9.12 -1.33
C ALA A 209 -41.73 -10.07 -0.67
N VAL A 210 -41.26 -11.00 0.16
CA VAL A 210 -42.15 -11.90 0.93
C VAL A 210 -43.03 -11.11 1.89
N LEU A 211 -42.47 -10.14 2.63
CA LEU A 211 -43.22 -9.27 3.53
C LEU A 211 -44.26 -8.44 2.78
N GLY A 212 -43.89 -7.83 1.64
CA GLY A 212 -44.80 -7.04 0.80
C GLY A 212 -45.92 -7.88 0.20
N PHE A 213 -45.64 -9.11 -0.22
CA PHE A 213 -46.64 -10.02 -0.77
C PHE A 213 -47.65 -10.48 0.29
N LEU A 214 -47.19 -10.77 1.51
CA LEU A 214 -48.02 -11.38 2.56
C LEU A 214 -48.85 -10.34 3.34
N LEU A 215 -48.28 -9.16 3.60
CA LEU A 215 -48.92 -8.09 4.37
C LEU A 215 -49.54 -6.98 3.51
N GLY A 216 -49.24 -6.96 2.20
CA GLY A 216 -49.83 -6.03 1.25
C GLY A 216 -49.65 -4.55 1.65
N ILE A 217 -50.73 -3.78 1.53
CA ILE A 217 -50.75 -2.32 1.80
C ILE A 217 -50.41 -1.99 3.26
N VAL A 218 -50.66 -2.89 4.22
CA VAL A 218 -50.39 -2.65 5.66
C VAL A 218 -48.91 -2.39 5.92
N VAL A 219 -48.03 -2.98 5.11
CA VAL A 219 -46.58 -2.82 5.27
C VAL A 219 -46.08 -1.43 4.79
N LEU A 220 -46.87 -0.69 4.00
CA LEU A 220 -46.52 0.68 3.56
C LEU A 220 -46.40 1.66 4.73
N PHE A 221 -47.12 1.41 5.83
CA PHE A 221 -47.00 2.20 7.05
C PHE A 221 -45.60 2.09 7.67
N PHE A 222 -44.97 0.90 7.57
CA PHE A 222 -43.62 0.66 8.05
C PHE A 222 -42.52 1.11 7.08
N LEU A 223 -42.87 1.62 5.88
CA LEU A 223 -41.90 2.12 4.91
C LEU A 223 -41.18 3.40 5.37
N TRP A 224 -41.76 4.10 6.34
CA TRP A 224 -41.19 5.27 7.02
C TRP A 224 -40.04 4.91 7.96
N ALA A 225 -39.85 3.63 8.28
CA ALA A 225 -38.69 3.18 9.05
C ALA A 225 -37.40 3.21 8.22
N ASP A 226 -36.26 3.29 8.91
CA ASP A 226 -34.91 3.17 8.33
C ASP A 226 -34.63 1.73 7.89
N LEU A 227 -35.27 1.33 6.80
CA LEU A 227 -35.02 0.07 6.11
C LEU A 227 -34.03 0.28 4.95
N PRO A 228 -33.15 -0.69 4.67
CA PRO A 228 -32.21 -0.61 3.56
C PRO A 228 -32.95 -0.53 2.21
N LYS A 229 -32.34 0.13 1.22
CA LYS A 229 -32.98 0.46 -0.06
C LYS A 229 -33.51 -0.77 -0.80
N LYS A 230 -32.73 -1.86 -0.85
CA LYS A 230 -33.15 -3.13 -1.45
C LYS A 230 -34.38 -3.75 -0.75
N ARG A 231 -34.50 -3.63 0.57
CA ARG A 231 -35.68 -4.12 1.31
C ARG A 231 -36.95 -3.34 0.99
N LYS A 232 -36.84 -2.01 0.88
CA LYS A 232 -37.94 -1.14 0.45
C LYS A 232 -38.40 -1.47 -0.97
N LEU A 233 -37.44 -1.69 -1.88
CA LEU A 233 -37.73 -2.11 -3.26
C LEU A 233 -38.38 -3.49 -3.32
N GLY A 234 -37.92 -4.43 -2.49
CA GLY A 234 -38.51 -5.76 -2.33
C GLY A 234 -39.97 -5.68 -1.90
N ILE A 235 -40.26 -4.90 -0.85
CA ILE A 235 -41.63 -4.65 -0.37
C ILE A 235 -42.54 -4.19 -1.51
N ILE A 236 -42.10 -3.20 -2.29
CA ILE A 236 -42.88 -2.67 -3.42
C ILE A 236 -43.15 -3.76 -4.45
N LEU A 237 -42.13 -4.53 -4.85
CA LEU A 237 -42.28 -5.66 -5.78
C LEU A 237 -43.30 -6.70 -5.29
N GLY A 238 -43.25 -7.05 -4.00
CA GLY A 238 -44.18 -8.00 -3.39
C GLY A 238 -45.64 -7.52 -3.43
N ILE A 239 -45.87 -6.23 -3.14
CA ILE A 239 -47.21 -5.62 -3.19
C ILE A 239 -47.73 -5.60 -4.64
N VAL A 240 -46.89 -5.19 -5.59
CA VAL A 240 -47.26 -5.16 -7.02
C VAL A 240 -47.65 -6.57 -7.50
N PHE A 241 -46.85 -7.58 -7.14
CA PHE A 241 -47.16 -8.96 -7.51
C PHE A 241 -48.49 -9.46 -6.90
N ASN A 242 -48.77 -9.12 -5.64
CA ASN A 242 -50.04 -9.44 -4.99
C ASN A 242 -51.23 -8.79 -5.71
N ILE A 243 -51.12 -7.50 -6.07
CA ILE A 243 -52.14 -6.76 -6.82
C ILE A 243 -52.34 -7.37 -8.22
N CYS A 244 -51.26 -7.74 -8.93
CA CYS A 244 -51.34 -8.39 -10.23
C CYS A 244 -52.10 -9.72 -10.17
N ILE A 245 -51.84 -10.56 -9.15
CA ILE A 245 -52.59 -11.81 -8.95
C ILE A 245 -54.06 -11.52 -8.66
N ALA A 246 -54.35 -10.53 -7.82
CA ALA A 246 -55.73 -10.13 -7.52
C ALA A 246 -56.48 -9.66 -8.77
N LEU A 247 -55.84 -8.85 -9.63
CA LEU A 247 -56.41 -8.39 -10.91
C LEU A 247 -56.61 -9.53 -11.91
N LEU A 248 -55.65 -10.45 -12.01
CA LEU A 248 -55.82 -11.65 -12.85
C LEU A 248 -57.00 -12.49 -12.36
N TYR A 249 -57.09 -12.72 -11.05
CA TYR A 249 -58.19 -13.47 -10.46
C TYR A 249 -59.55 -12.81 -10.72
N THR A 250 -59.66 -11.49 -10.59
CA THR A 250 -60.91 -10.79 -10.89
C THR A 250 -61.27 -10.87 -12.36
N ILE A 251 -60.32 -10.71 -13.29
CA ILE A 251 -60.55 -10.82 -14.74
C ILE A 251 -61.04 -12.23 -15.11
N PHE A 252 -60.39 -13.27 -14.59
CA PHE A 252 -60.78 -14.67 -14.85
C PHE A 252 -62.12 -15.04 -14.21
N ARG A 253 -62.48 -14.42 -13.09
CA ARG A 253 -63.78 -14.64 -12.43
C ARG A 253 -64.95 -13.97 -13.14
N THR A 254 -64.69 -12.91 -13.90
CA THR A 254 -65.72 -12.16 -14.65
C THR A 254 -65.99 -12.70 -16.07
N LYS A 255 -65.22 -13.69 -16.53
CA LYS A 255 -65.49 -14.45 -17.76
C LYS A 255 -66.23 -15.74 -17.43
#